data_AF-A0A7S2L6G9-F1
#
_entry.id   AF-A0A7S2L6G9-F1
#
_cell.length_a   1.000
_cell.length_b   1.000
_cell.length_c   1.000
_cell.angle_alpha   90.00
_cell.angle_beta   90.00
_cell.angle_gamma   90.00
#
_symmetry.space_group_name_H-M   'P 1'
#
loop_
_entity.id
_entity.type
_entity.pdbx_description
1 polymer ?
#
loop_
_entity_poly.entity_id
_entity_poly.type
_entity_poly.pdbx_seq_one_letter_code
_entity_poly.pdbx_strand_id
1 'polypeptide(L)'
;GSVPAAATHAAGPAGHGAVDLEVILIDLEGAEREVYKAVHDDLSKGSGSVQIDNALLKDFILTNTALSAEDYDTELLKMVSSSETFSLDLDGFVQMVTENGIAENDALQQFISLSADGTEITAEDCRSGLLNLLQQRLNTNWPTATTEHVFDVVMSDAALSISMEQWTGYCKRLGRIARLARYQKL
;
A
#
# COMPACT_ATOMS: atom_id res chain seq x y z
N GLY A 1 -18.84 23.29 -29.59
CA GLY A 1 -18.72 22.05 -28.81
C GLY A 1 -17.46 22.16 -28.01
N SER A 2 -17.57 22.37 -26.70
CA SER A 2 -16.42 22.52 -25.81
C SER A 2 -15.96 21.16 -25.35
N VAL A 3 -14.68 20.86 -25.54
CA VAL A 3 -14.01 19.68 -25.00
C VAL A 3 -13.42 20.07 -23.65
N PRO A 4 -13.66 19.34 -22.54
CA PRO A 4 -13.06 19.68 -21.26
C PRO A 4 -11.59 19.23 -21.20
N ALA A 5 -10.82 20.03 -20.48
CA ALA A 5 -9.38 19.98 -20.35
C ALA A 5 -8.87 18.73 -19.61
N ALA A 6 -7.73 18.22 -20.06
CA ALA A 6 -6.97 17.17 -19.40
C ALA A 6 -6.54 17.62 -17.99
N ALA A 7 -6.87 16.81 -16.99
CA ALA A 7 -6.39 16.97 -15.63
C ALA A 7 -4.86 16.77 -15.61
N THR A 8 -4.13 17.84 -15.33
CA THR A 8 -2.70 17.83 -15.04
C THR A 8 -2.41 16.93 -13.85
N HIS A 9 -1.52 15.95 -14.06
CA HIS A 9 -0.96 15.07 -13.05
C HIS A 9 -0.59 15.83 -11.77
N ALA A 10 -1.10 15.35 -10.64
CA ALA A 10 -0.66 15.78 -9.32
C ALA A 10 0.87 15.64 -9.26
N ALA A 11 1.56 16.78 -9.11
CA ALA A 11 2.98 16.82 -8.85
C ALA A 11 3.22 16.05 -7.54
N GLY A 12 3.95 14.93 -7.62
CA GLY A 12 4.34 14.16 -6.45
C GLY A 12 5.01 15.07 -5.41
N PRO A 13 4.79 14.83 -4.11
CA PRO A 13 5.26 15.72 -3.05
C PRO A 13 6.78 15.96 -3.18
N ALA A 14 7.16 17.23 -3.18
CA ALA A 14 8.52 17.66 -3.46
C ALA A 14 9.46 17.32 -2.30
N GLY A 15 10.36 16.35 -2.51
CA GLY A 15 11.61 16.25 -1.76
C GLY A 15 11.52 15.75 -0.31
N HIS A 16 10.62 14.82 -0.02
CA HIS A 16 10.67 14.08 1.24
C HIS A 16 11.89 13.14 1.24
N GLY A 17 12.66 13.14 2.33
CA GLY A 17 13.92 12.40 2.45
C GLY A 17 13.74 10.96 1.96
N ALA A 18 14.56 10.55 1.00
CA ALA A 18 14.53 9.19 0.50
C ALA A 18 14.91 8.27 1.66
N VAL A 19 13.91 7.62 2.26
CA VAL A 19 14.14 6.45 3.11
C VAL A 19 14.87 5.43 2.25
N ASP A 20 15.86 4.71 2.76
CA ASP A 20 16.57 3.70 1.97
C ASP A 20 15.79 2.38 1.96
N LEU A 21 15.90 1.56 0.89
CA LEU A 21 15.15 0.31 0.78
C LEU A 21 15.50 -0.64 1.93
N GLU A 22 16.77 -0.69 2.32
CA GLU A 22 17.22 -1.50 3.46
C GLU A 22 16.54 -1.05 4.77
N VAL A 23 16.33 0.26 4.95
CA VAL A 23 15.61 0.78 6.11
C VAL A 23 14.15 0.34 6.08
N ILE A 24 13.49 0.36 4.92
CA ILE A 24 12.11 -0.16 4.75
C ILE A 24 12.04 -1.65 5.10
N LEU A 25 13.02 -2.43 4.69
CA LEU A 25 13.02 -3.88 4.92
C LEU A 25 13.27 -4.25 6.39
N ILE A 26 14.06 -3.45 7.11
CA ILE A 26 14.35 -3.63 8.54
C ILE A 26 13.17 -3.16 9.41
N ASP A 27 12.61 -1.98 9.14
CA ASP A 27 11.54 -1.35 9.92
C ASP A 27 10.49 -0.73 9.00
N LEU A 28 9.62 -1.59 8.45
CA LEU A 28 8.58 -1.18 7.52
C LEU A 28 7.61 -0.18 8.15
N GLU A 29 7.21 -0.41 9.40
CA GLU A 29 6.21 0.41 10.10
C GLU A 29 6.77 1.80 10.44
N GLY A 30 8.02 1.87 10.91
CA GLY A 30 8.72 3.12 11.14
C GLY A 30 8.89 3.92 9.85
N ALA A 31 9.32 3.26 8.77
CA ALA A 31 9.48 3.88 7.46
C ALA A 31 8.16 4.43 6.91
N GLU A 32 7.06 3.68 7.03
CA GLU A 32 5.74 4.15 6.61
C GLU A 32 5.30 5.37 7.39
N ARG A 33 5.46 5.35 8.71
CA ARG A 33 5.07 6.47 9.56
C ARG A 33 5.86 7.72 9.20
N GLU A 34 7.16 7.61 8.95
CA GLU A 34 8.00 8.75 8.56
C GLU A 34 7.57 9.34 7.21
N VAL A 35 7.39 8.50 6.19
CA VAL A 35 7.00 8.94 4.84
C VAL A 35 5.60 9.55 4.83
N TYR A 36 4.63 8.88 5.44
CA TYR A 36 3.24 9.33 5.43
C TYR A 36 3.00 10.48 6.40
N LYS A 37 3.81 10.65 7.44
CA LYS A 37 3.73 11.83 8.31
C LYS A 37 3.91 13.10 7.51
N ALA A 38 4.87 13.13 6.60
CA ALA A 38 5.13 14.35 5.87
C ALA A 38 3.98 14.71 4.90
N VAL A 39 3.37 13.70 4.26
CA VAL A 39 2.12 13.87 3.49
C VAL A 39 0.97 14.35 4.38
N HIS A 40 0.83 13.78 5.57
CA HIS A 40 -0.19 14.16 6.53
C HIS A 40 -0.01 15.59 7.04
N ASP A 41 1.22 16.00 7.36
CA ASP A 41 1.58 17.35 7.78
C ASP A 41 1.23 18.37 6.68
N ASP A 42 1.48 18.04 5.41
CA ASP A 42 1.08 18.85 4.25
C ASP A 42 -0.45 18.95 4.12
N LEU A 43 -1.17 17.83 4.24
CA LEU A 43 -2.63 17.78 4.14
C LEU A 43 -3.33 18.49 5.31
N SER A 44 -2.77 18.38 6.51
CA SER A 44 -3.29 19.00 7.74
C SER A 44 -2.90 20.47 7.86
N LYS A 45 -1.95 20.95 7.05
CA LYS A 45 -1.35 22.29 7.15
C LYS A 45 -0.80 22.56 8.56
N GLY A 46 -0.28 21.52 9.20
CA GLY A 46 0.30 21.57 10.55
C GLY A 46 -0.73 21.59 11.70
N SER A 47 -2.02 21.35 11.45
CA SER A 47 -3.03 21.27 12.53
C SER A 47 -2.92 19.97 13.36
N GLY A 48 -2.21 18.96 12.84
CA GLY A 48 -2.12 17.63 13.45
C GLY A 48 -3.27 16.69 13.10
N SER A 49 -4.28 17.14 12.34
CA SER A 49 -5.33 16.26 11.79
C SER A 49 -5.90 16.77 10.47
N VAL A 50 -6.31 15.85 9.60
CA VAL A 50 -6.86 16.16 8.28
C VAL A 50 -8.38 16.12 8.36
N GLN A 51 -9.04 17.17 7.86
CA GLN A 51 -10.49 17.20 7.76
C GLN A 51 -10.98 16.24 6.66
N ILE A 52 -12.06 15.52 6.93
CA ILE A 52 -12.57 14.48 6.03
C ILE A 52 -13.09 15.00 4.68
N ASP A 53 -13.45 16.29 4.62
CA ASP A 53 -13.90 16.98 3.41
C ASP A 53 -12.74 17.52 2.56
N ASN A 54 -11.49 17.28 2.98
CA ASN A 54 -10.31 17.67 2.23
C ASN A 54 -10.22 16.86 0.91
N ALA A 55 -10.46 17.53 -0.21
CA ALA A 55 -10.41 16.91 -1.54
C ALA A 55 -9.03 16.28 -1.86
N LEU A 56 -7.95 16.83 -1.33
CA LEU A 56 -6.60 16.28 -1.53
C LEU A 56 -6.38 14.99 -0.75
N LEU A 57 -7.06 14.81 0.39
CA LEU A 57 -7.04 13.54 1.12
C LEU A 57 -7.66 12.44 0.26
N LYS A 58 -8.85 12.69 -0.31
CA LYS A 58 -9.54 11.71 -1.16
C LYS A 58 -8.71 11.32 -2.38
N ASP A 59 -8.16 12.31 -3.09
CA ASP A 59 -7.29 12.07 -4.24
C ASP A 59 -6.04 11.26 -3.87
N PHE A 60 -5.40 11.60 -2.75
CA PHE A 60 -4.23 10.89 -2.27
C PHE A 60 -4.54 9.43 -1.93
N ILE A 61 -5.60 9.18 -1.15
CA ILE A 61 -5.99 7.82 -0.74
C ILE A 61 -6.37 6.99 -1.96
N LEU A 62 -7.21 7.48 -2.86
CA LEU A 62 -7.62 6.74 -4.05
C LEU A 62 -6.45 6.45 -5.00
N THR A 63 -5.45 7.33 -5.04
CA THR A 63 -4.24 7.14 -5.85
C THR A 63 -3.28 6.12 -5.23
N ASN A 64 -3.23 6.04 -3.91
CA ASN A 64 -2.24 5.24 -3.18
C ASN A 64 -2.82 3.96 -2.55
N THR A 65 -4.11 3.67 -2.72
CA THR A 65 -4.75 2.47 -2.18
C THR A 65 -5.52 1.75 -3.27
N ALA A 66 -5.97 0.53 -2.96
CA ALA A 66 -6.87 -0.24 -3.81
C ALA A 66 -8.36 0.11 -3.57
N LEU A 67 -8.65 1.16 -2.82
CA LEU A 67 -10.03 1.58 -2.55
C LEU A 67 -10.70 2.11 -3.81
N SER A 68 -11.95 1.71 -3.99
CA SER A 68 -12.83 2.37 -4.95
C SER A 68 -13.32 3.72 -4.37
N ALA A 69 -13.83 4.59 -5.25
CA ALA A 69 -14.45 5.84 -4.82
C ALA A 69 -15.70 5.61 -3.94
N GLU A 70 -16.35 4.46 -4.10
CA GLU A 70 -17.53 4.05 -3.32
C GLU A 70 -17.14 3.53 -1.93
N ASP A 71 -16.04 2.76 -1.86
CA ASP A 71 -15.54 2.20 -0.59
C ASP A 71 -14.83 3.26 0.26
N TYR A 72 -14.24 4.28 -0.37
CA TYR A 72 -13.49 5.34 0.30
C TYR A 72 -14.28 6.00 1.44
N ASP A 73 -15.53 6.41 1.19
CA ASP A 73 -16.32 7.11 2.21
C ASP A 73 -16.64 6.18 3.39
N THR A 74 -16.85 4.88 3.11
CA THR A 74 -17.10 3.86 4.15
C THR A 74 -15.86 3.63 5.01
N GLU A 75 -14.69 3.45 4.40
CA GLU A 75 -13.45 3.26 5.14
C GLU A 75 -13.05 4.51 5.92
N LEU A 76 -13.21 5.69 5.34
CA LEU A 76 -12.93 6.95 6.03
C LEU A 76 -13.82 7.09 7.28
N LEU A 77 -15.12 6.80 7.15
CA LEU A 77 -16.05 6.84 8.27
C LEU A 77 -15.66 5.86 9.38
N LYS A 78 -15.22 4.65 9.05
CA LYS A 78 -14.71 3.69 10.06
C LYS A 78 -13.55 4.30 10.84
N MET A 79 -12.57 4.88 10.15
CA MET A 79 -11.39 5.47 10.78
C MET A 79 -11.73 6.66 11.68
N VAL A 80 -12.61 7.56 11.24
CA VAL A 80 -12.96 8.76 12.03
C VAL A 80 -14.08 8.54 13.04
N SER A 81 -14.81 7.41 12.98
CA SER A 81 -15.91 7.12 13.92
C SER A 81 -15.46 7.03 15.38
N SER A 82 -14.19 6.70 15.60
CA SER A 82 -13.58 6.64 16.93
C SER A 82 -12.99 7.98 17.39
N SER A 83 -12.95 8.99 16.51
CA SER A 83 -12.39 10.32 16.78
C SER A 83 -13.47 11.30 17.22
N GLU A 84 -13.25 11.97 18.37
CA GLU A 84 -14.18 12.99 18.89
C GLU A 84 -14.36 14.19 17.95
N THR A 85 -13.34 14.46 17.14
CA THR A 85 -13.28 15.64 16.26
C THR A 85 -13.74 15.35 14.84
N PHE A 86 -14.09 14.10 14.54
CA PHE A 86 -14.43 13.65 13.18
C PHE A 86 -13.36 14.04 12.14
N SER A 87 -12.10 13.99 12.57
CA SER A 87 -10.93 14.27 11.74
C SER A 87 -9.95 13.10 11.79
N LEU A 88 -9.13 12.98 10.74
CA LEU A 88 -8.18 11.89 10.57
C LEU A 88 -6.81 12.31 11.11
N ASP A 89 -6.40 11.71 12.22
CA ASP A 89 -5.05 11.86 12.76
C ASP A 89 -4.02 11.07 11.94
N LEU A 90 -2.75 11.16 12.33
CA LEU A 90 -1.67 10.49 11.61
C LEU A 90 -1.83 8.96 11.64
N ASP A 91 -2.20 8.40 12.78
CA ASP A 91 -2.26 6.95 12.95
C ASP A 91 -3.41 6.36 12.12
N GLY A 92 -4.59 7.00 12.12
CA GLY A 92 -5.70 6.63 11.24
C GLY A 92 -5.38 6.81 9.76
N PHE A 93 -4.61 7.85 9.40
CA PHE A 93 -4.16 8.06 8.02
C PHE A 93 -3.21 6.95 7.56
N VAL A 94 -2.20 6.62 8.36
CA VAL A 94 -1.26 5.53 8.07
C VAL A 94 -2.00 4.20 7.97
N GLN A 95 -2.90 3.91 8.91
CA GLN A 95 -3.71 2.70 8.89
C GLN A 95 -4.54 2.59 7.60
N MET A 96 -5.23 3.68 7.21
CA MET A 96 -6.04 3.71 6.00
C MET A 96 -5.23 3.40 4.74
N VAL A 97 -4.02 3.94 4.62
CA VAL A 97 -3.16 3.73 3.43
C VAL A 97 -2.55 2.32 3.41
N THR A 98 -2.19 1.80 4.58
CA THR A 98 -1.46 0.53 4.71
C THR A 98 -2.37 -0.69 4.61
N GLU A 99 -3.55 -0.65 5.24
CA GLU A 99 -4.50 -1.76 5.22
C GLU A 99 -5.14 -1.95 3.84
N ASN A 100 -5.37 -0.86 3.12
CA ASN A 100 -6.03 -0.87 1.82
C ASN A 100 -5.04 -0.94 0.65
N GLY A 101 -3.82 -1.42 0.89
CA GLY A 101 -2.77 -1.39 -0.11
C GLY A 101 -2.98 -2.36 -1.28
N ILE A 102 -3.66 -3.47 -1.05
CA ILE A 102 -4.03 -4.49 -2.04
C ILE A 102 -5.45 -4.93 -1.73
N ALA A 103 -6.31 -5.01 -2.75
CA ALA A 103 -7.66 -5.50 -2.58
C ALA A 103 -7.63 -6.99 -2.19
N GLU A 104 -8.28 -7.35 -1.08
CA GLU A 104 -8.27 -8.73 -0.58
C GLU A 104 -8.87 -9.72 -1.59
N ASN A 105 -9.92 -9.29 -2.31
CA ASN A 105 -10.51 -10.10 -3.35
C ASN A 105 -9.53 -10.41 -4.50
N ASP A 106 -8.65 -9.47 -4.86
CA ASP A 106 -7.65 -9.70 -5.90
C ASP A 106 -6.56 -10.68 -5.42
N ALA A 107 -6.15 -10.58 -4.16
CA ALA A 107 -5.23 -11.54 -3.55
C ALA A 107 -5.87 -12.94 -3.48
N LEU A 108 -7.13 -13.02 -3.07
CA LEU A 108 -7.90 -14.26 -3.00
C LEU A 108 -8.02 -14.95 -4.36
N GLN A 109 -8.40 -14.20 -5.40
CA GLN A 109 -8.54 -14.76 -6.75
C GLN A 109 -7.22 -15.31 -7.28
N GLN A 110 -6.10 -14.63 -7.00
CA GLN A 110 -4.76 -15.12 -7.35
C GLN A 110 -4.38 -16.37 -6.55
N PHE A 111 -4.74 -16.44 -5.27
CA PHE A 111 -4.50 -17.64 -4.47
C PHE A 111 -5.21 -18.86 -5.06
N ILE A 112 -6.48 -18.70 -5.42
CA ILE A 112 -7.29 -19.77 -6.02
C ILE A 112 -6.71 -20.22 -7.37
N SER A 113 -6.13 -19.32 -8.16
CA SER A 113 -5.51 -19.69 -9.43
C SER A 113 -4.14 -20.37 -9.29
N LEU A 114 -3.43 -20.12 -8.19
CA LEU A 114 -2.14 -20.76 -7.87
C LEU A 114 -2.34 -22.11 -7.16
N SER A 115 -3.40 -22.26 -6.38
CA SER A 115 -3.66 -23.48 -5.59
C SER A 115 -4.30 -24.56 -6.45
N ALA A 116 -3.75 -25.77 -6.37
CA ALA A 116 -4.30 -26.94 -7.08
C ALA A 116 -5.60 -27.46 -6.44
N ASP A 117 -5.76 -27.27 -5.12
CA ASP A 117 -6.91 -27.77 -4.34
C ASP A 117 -7.71 -26.67 -3.62
N GLY A 118 -7.26 -25.43 -3.72
CA GLY A 118 -7.89 -24.26 -3.11
C GLY A 118 -7.56 -24.05 -1.63
N THR A 119 -6.65 -24.85 -1.05
CA THR A 119 -6.34 -24.81 0.39
C THR A 119 -4.96 -24.23 0.69
N GLU A 120 -3.94 -24.70 -0.04
CA GLU A 120 -2.54 -24.31 0.17
C GLU A 120 -1.83 -24.13 -1.18
N ILE A 121 -0.73 -23.38 -1.14
CA ILE A 121 0.22 -23.26 -2.27
C ILE A 121 1.63 -23.59 -1.79
N THR A 122 2.50 -24.02 -2.70
CA THR A 122 3.91 -24.22 -2.37
C THR A 122 4.64 -22.89 -2.22
N ALA A 123 5.78 -22.88 -1.53
CA ALA A 123 6.64 -21.70 -1.46
C ALA A 123 7.13 -21.22 -2.85
N GLU A 124 7.29 -22.12 -3.81
CA GLU A 124 7.67 -21.82 -5.20
C GLU A 124 6.54 -21.11 -5.95
N ASP A 125 5.31 -21.62 -5.84
CA ASP A 125 4.12 -20.99 -6.42
C ASP A 125 3.86 -19.62 -5.78
N CYS A 126 4.09 -19.49 -4.47
CA CYS A 126 3.96 -18.22 -3.78
C CYS A 126 4.96 -17.18 -4.31
N ARG A 127 6.25 -17.51 -4.42
CA ARG A 127 7.26 -16.60 -5.02
C ARG A 127 6.87 -16.18 -6.44
N SER A 128 6.43 -17.13 -7.25
CA SER A 128 5.97 -16.87 -8.62
C SER A 128 4.75 -15.94 -8.64
N GLY A 129 3.80 -16.15 -7.73
CA GLY A 129 2.64 -15.29 -7.52
C GLY A 129 3.01 -13.87 -7.12
N LEU A 130 3.91 -13.71 -6.13
CA LEU A 130 4.38 -12.42 -5.67
C LEU A 130 5.10 -11.64 -6.78
N LEU A 131 5.89 -12.31 -7.62
CA LEU A 131 6.52 -11.71 -8.80
C LEU A 131 5.49 -11.19 -9.80
N ASN A 132 4.45 -11.97 -10.08
CA ASN A 132 3.36 -11.55 -10.96
C ASN A 132 2.63 -10.34 -10.37
N LEU A 133 2.32 -10.34 -9.08
CA LEU A 133 1.69 -9.21 -8.39
C LEU A 133 2.55 -7.93 -8.49
N LEU A 134 3.87 -8.07 -8.25
CA LEU A 134 4.83 -6.98 -8.33
C LEU A 134 4.87 -6.32 -9.72
N GLN A 135 4.91 -7.15 -10.77
CA GLN A 135 5.00 -6.66 -12.14
C GLN A 135 3.67 -6.10 -12.66
N GLN A 136 2.55 -6.77 -12.37
CA GLN A 136 1.26 -6.43 -12.97
C GLN A 136 0.51 -5.32 -12.23
N ARG A 137 0.61 -5.28 -10.89
CA ARG A 137 -0.20 -4.39 -10.06
C ARG A 137 0.59 -3.24 -9.48
N LEU A 138 1.81 -3.51 -9.03
CA LEU A 138 2.64 -2.50 -8.37
C LEU A 138 3.48 -1.69 -9.36
N ASN A 139 3.60 -2.16 -10.61
CA ASN A 139 4.32 -1.52 -11.71
C ASN A 139 5.75 -1.13 -11.32
N THR A 140 6.42 -2.00 -10.58
CA THR A 140 7.80 -1.84 -10.13
C THR A 140 8.72 -2.74 -10.94
N ASN A 141 9.84 -2.19 -11.41
CA ASN A 141 10.82 -2.92 -12.21
C ASN A 141 12.15 -3.01 -11.46
N TRP A 142 12.17 -3.80 -10.38
CA TRP A 142 13.37 -3.98 -9.58
C TRP A 142 14.34 -4.97 -10.21
N PRO A 143 15.66 -4.79 -10.00
CA PRO A 143 16.65 -5.81 -10.32
C PRO A 143 16.31 -7.13 -9.61
N THR A 144 16.61 -8.27 -10.24
CA THR A 144 16.34 -9.60 -9.67
C THR A 144 16.91 -9.76 -8.26
N ALA A 145 18.14 -9.29 -8.01
CA ALA A 145 18.74 -9.38 -6.68
C ALA A 145 17.94 -8.62 -5.61
N THR A 146 17.40 -7.44 -5.95
CA THR A 146 16.53 -6.66 -5.06
C THR A 146 15.20 -7.37 -4.84
N THR A 147 14.59 -7.91 -5.91
CA THR A 147 13.33 -8.66 -5.81
C THR A 147 13.47 -9.88 -4.92
N GLU A 148 14.53 -10.68 -5.08
CA GLU A 148 14.79 -11.84 -4.22
C GLU A 148 15.00 -11.42 -2.76
N HIS A 149 15.76 -10.35 -2.51
CA HIS A 149 15.96 -9.86 -1.16
C HIS A 149 14.64 -9.42 -0.49
N VAL A 150 13.79 -8.70 -1.23
CA VAL A 150 12.46 -8.32 -0.74
C VAL A 150 11.62 -9.57 -0.45
N PHE A 151 11.65 -10.60 -1.30
CA PHE A 151 10.90 -11.83 -1.08
C PHE A 151 11.41 -12.61 0.14
N ASP A 152 12.71 -12.65 0.38
CA ASP A 152 13.28 -13.26 1.58
C ASP A 152 12.78 -12.58 2.87
N VAL A 153 12.63 -11.26 2.85
CA VAL A 153 12.09 -10.48 3.97
C VAL A 153 10.59 -10.68 4.10
N VAL A 154 9.83 -10.63 3.00
CA VAL A 154 8.37 -10.79 3.00
C VAL A 154 7.97 -12.17 3.49
N MET A 155 8.66 -13.21 3.01
CA MET A 155 8.40 -14.62 3.28
C MET A 155 9.30 -15.18 4.40
N SER A 156 9.81 -14.33 5.29
CA SER A 156 10.76 -14.72 6.35
C SER A 156 10.21 -15.78 7.32
N ASP A 157 8.88 -15.86 7.44
CA ASP A 157 8.13 -16.78 8.28
C ASP A 157 7.41 -17.88 7.47
N ALA A 158 7.72 -18.03 6.18
CA ALA A 158 7.03 -18.97 5.32
C ALA A 158 7.36 -20.43 5.66
N ALA A 159 6.31 -21.25 5.73
CA ALA A 159 6.42 -22.69 5.76
C ALA A 159 6.54 -23.28 4.34
N LEU A 160 6.74 -24.59 4.23
CA LEU A 160 6.79 -25.28 2.93
C LEU A 160 5.46 -25.19 2.16
N SER A 161 4.36 -25.15 2.90
CA SER A 161 3.03 -24.84 2.38
C SER A 161 2.51 -23.54 2.99
N ILE A 162 1.81 -22.76 2.17
CA ILE A 162 1.37 -21.41 2.50
C ILE A 162 -0.14 -21.38 2.40
N SER A 163 -0.79 -21.01 3.51
CA SER A 163 -2.23 -20.83 3.56
C SER A 163 -2.67 -19.54 2.86
N MET A 164 -3.97 -19.43 2.58
CA MET A 164 -4.58 -18.21 2.02
C MET A 164 -4.35 -16.97 2.89
N GLU A 165 -4.36 -17.15 4.21
CA GLU A 165 -4.13 -16.06 5.17
C GLU A 165 -2.68 -15.55 5.08
N GLN A 166 -1.72 -16.47 5.08
CA GLN A 166 -0.30 -16.13 4.90
C GLN A 166 -0.05 -15.45 3.56
N TRP A 167 -0.59 -16.00 2.47
CA TRP A 167 -0.52 -15.39 1.14
C TRP A 167 -1.04 -13.95 1.12
N THR A 168 -2.21 -13.71 1.71
CA THR A 168 -2.80 -12.37 1.79
C THR A 168 -1.91 -11.42 2.59
N GLY A 169 -1.33 -11.90 3.69
CA GLY A 169 -0.34 -11.19 4.47
C GLY A 169 0.90 -10.80 3.64
N TYR A 170 1.45 -11.74 2.88
CA TYR A 170 2.60 -11.50 1.99
C TYR A 170 2.28 -10.50 0.88
N CYS A 171 1.11 -10.58 0.27
CA CYS A 171 0.66 -9.63 -0.75
C CYS A 171 0.58 -8.21 -0.18
N LYS A 172 -0.05 -8.05 1.00
CA LYS A 172 -0.17 -6.75 1.67
C LYS A 172 1.20 -6.20 2.04
N ARG A 173 2.08 -7.02 2.62
CA ARG A 173 3.45 -6.62 3.00
C ARG A 173 4.28 -6.21 1.78
N LEU A 174 4.24 -6.98 0.69
CA LEU A 174 4.91 -6.63 -0.56
C LEU A 174 4.37 -5.32 -1.15
N GLY A 175 3.05 -5.15 -1.16
CA GLY A 175 2.41 -3.91 -1.64
C GLY A 175 2.84 -2.68 -0.85
N ARG A 176 2.95 -2.80 0.47
CA ARG A 176 3.46 -1.76 1.38
C ARG A 176 4.91 -1.39 1.05
N ILE A 177 5.81 -2.38 0.95
CA ILE A 177 7.23 -2.16 0.59
C ILE A 177 7.34 -1.50 -0.79
N ALA A 178 6.65 -2.04 -1.80
CA ALA A 178 6.72 -1.53 -3.17
C ALA A 178 6.23 -0.08 -3.28
N ARG A 179 5.17 0.28 -2.55
CA ARG A 179 4.65 1.64 -2.53
C ARG A 179 5.66 2.60 -1.91
N LEU A 180 6.24 2.26 -0.77
CA LEU A 180 7.26 3.11 -0.15
C LEU A 180 8.50 3.25 -1.02
N ALA A 181 8.96 2.17 -1.66
CA ALA A 181 10.09 2.23 -2.58
C ALA A 181 9.86 3.22 -3.74
N ARG A 182 8.60 3.42 -4.18
CA ARG A 182 8.27 4.42 -5.22
C ARG A 182 8.48 5.86 -4.75
N TYR A 183 8.44 6.13 -3.44
CA TYR A 183 8.78 7.44 -2.88
C TYR A 183 10.29 7.71 -2.90
N GLN A 184 11.14 6.69 -3.09
CA GLN A 184 12.59 6.85 -3.09
C GLN A 184 13.16 7.44 -4.39
N LYS A 185 12.38 7.50 -5.48
CA LYS A 185 12.91 7.79 -6.84
C LYS A 185 14.22 7.03 -7.12
N LEU A 186 14.17 5.69 -7.08
CA LEU A 186 15.16 4.84 -7.75
C LEU A 186 15.00 4.92 -9.27
#